data_AF-A0A2N2BQZ9-F1
#
_entry.id   AF-A0A2N2BQZ9-F1
#
_cell.length_a   1.000
_cell.length_b   1.000
_cell.length_c   1.000
_cell.angle_alpha   90.00
_cell.angle_beta   90.00
_cell.angle_gamma   90.00
#
_symmetry.space_group_name_H-M   'P 1'
#
loop_
_entity.id
_entity.type
_entity.pdbx_description
1 polymer ?
#
loop_
_entity_poly.entity_id
_entity_poly.type
_entity_poly.pdbx_seq_one_letter_code
_entity_poly.pdbx_strand_id
1 'polypeptide(L)' 'MPNIKSSTELRNNYNEISKFCHDHEEPIFITKNGQGDLAVMSIEAYEMLSG' A
#
# COMPACT_ATOMS: atom_id res chain seq x y z
N MET A 1 -0.56 -13.64 -2.64
CA MET A 1 0.58 -13.02 -3.35
C MET A 1 0.60 -11.56 -2.96
N PRO A 2 1.77 -10.94 -2.72
CA PRO A 2 1.83 -9.52 -2.38
C PRO A 2 1.17 -8.68 -3.49
N ASN A 3 0.29 -7.77 -3.11
CA ASN A 3 -0.33 -6.84 -4.04
C ASN A 3 0.69 -5.75 -4.36
N ILE A 4 1.17 -5.71 -5.61
CA ILE A 4 2.26 -4.81 -6.04
C ILE A 4 1.69 -3.80 -7.04
N LYS A 5 1.96 -2.52 -6.80
CA LYS A 5 1.48 -1.39 -7.61
C LYS A 5 2.63 -0.46 -7.98
N SER A 6 2.49 0.29 -9.05
CA SER A 6 3.49 1.33 -9.39
C SER A 6 3.20 2.62 -8.62
N SER A 7 4.21 3.48 -8.44
CA SER A 7 4.01 4.81 -7.88
C SER A 7 3.05 5.68 -8.72
N THR A 8 2.98 5.46 -10.04
CA THR A 8 1.99 6.08 -10.92
C THR A 8 0.58 5.61 -10.60
N GLU A 9 0.39 4.31 -10.35
CA GLU A 9 -0.91 3.76 -9.98
C GLU A 9 -1.35 4.22 -8.58
N LEU A 10 -0.41 4.34 -7.64
CA LEU A 10 -0.67 4.95 -6.32
C LEU A 10 -1.22 6.37 -6.46
N ARG A 11 -0.60 7.18 -7.32
CA ARG A 11 -1.05 8.56 -7.57
C ARG A 11 -2.44 8.59 -8.21
N ASN A 12 -2.68 7.74 -9.19
CA ASN A 12 -3.91 7.79 -10.00
C ASN A 12 -5.12 7.15 -9.29
N ASN A 13 -4.89 6.11 -8.50
CA ASN A 13 -5.94 5.29 -7.89
C ASN A 13 -5.87 5.33 -6.35
N TYR A 14 -5.42 6.46 -5.79
CA TYR A 14 -5.17 6.59 -4.35
C TYR A 14 -6.38 6.16 -3.50
N ASN A 15 -7.59 6.59 -3.86
CA ASN A 15 -8.79 6.31 -3.06
C ASN A 15 -9.10 4.81 -2.97
N GLU A 16 -8.91 4.08 -4.06
CA GLU A 16 -9.13 2.62 -4.12
C GLU A 16 -8.07 1.87 -3.31
N ILE A 17 -6.81 2.32 -3.43
CA ILE A 17 -5.68 1.76 -2.69
C ILE A 17 -5.82 2.05 -1.19
N SER A 18 -6.19 3.28 -0.83
CA SER A 18 -6.47 3.69 0.55
C SER A 18 -7.60 2.85 1.14
N LYS A 19 -8.72 2.72 0.42
CA LYS A 19 -9.83 1.85 0.84
C LYS A 19 -9.39 0.40 1.04
N PHE A 20 -8.63 -0.18 0.11
CA PHE A 20 -8.10 -1.54 0.26
C PHE A 20 -7.27 -1.69 1.54
N CYS A 21 -6.37 -0.74 1.81
CA CYS A 21 -5.50 -0.78 2.98
C CYS A 21 -6.29 -0.73 4.30
N HIS A 22 -7.41 0.00 4.34
CA HIS A 22 -8.31 0.04 5.49
C HIS A 22 -9.20 -1.21 5.59
N ASP A 23 -9.76 -1.69 4.48
CA ASP A 23 -10.72 -2.80 4.47
C ASP A 23 -10.07 -4.16 4.75
N HIS A 24 -8.79 -4.32 4.38
CA HIS A 24 -8.09 -5.60 4.45
C HIS A 24 -6.96 -5.65 5.48
N GLU A 25 -6.56 -4.52 6.06
CA GLU A 25 -5.43 -4.41 7.01
C GLU A 25 -4.11 -5.02 6.47
N GLU A 26 -3.98 -5.07 5.14
CA GLU A 26 -2.84 -5.64 4.43
C GLU A 26 -2.06 -4.54 3.67
N PRO A 27 -0.72 -4.61 3.62
CA PRO A 27 0.07 -3.67 2.85
C PRO A 27 -0.03 -3.92 1.33
N ILE A 28 0.01 -2.84 0.57
CA ILE A 28 0.33 -2.84 -0.85
C ILE A 28 1.79 -2.41 -1.02
N PHE A 29 2.57 -3.19 -1.76
CA PHE A 29 3.94 -2.84 -2.09
C PHE A 29 3.99 -1.94 -3.33
N ILE A 30 4.75 -0.86 -3.24
CA ILE A 30 4.91 0.12 -4.30
C ILE A 30 6.27 -0.05 -4.97
N THR A 31 6.24 -0.01 -6.29
CA THR A 31 7.43 0.02 -7.13
C THR A 31 7.64 1.41 -7.72
N LYS A 32 8.91 1.78 -7.84
CA LYS A 32 9.38 2.97 -8.55
C LYS A 32 10.37 2.51 -9.62
N ASN A 33 10.08 2.82 -10.88
CA ASN A 33 10.89 2.38 -12.02
C ASN A 33 11.14 0.85 -12.05
N GLY A 34 10.12 0.06 -11.69
CA GLY A 34 10.19 -1.41 -11.68
C GLY A 34 10.94 -2.02 -10.49
N GLN A 35 11.45 -1.20 -9.55
CA GLN A 35 12.13 -1.66 -8.34
C GLN A 35 11.22 -1.43 -7.13
N GLY A 36 11.27 -2.35 -6.16
CA GLY A 36 10.56 -2.18 -4.88
C GLY A 36 11.06 -0.93 -4.15
N ASP A 37 10.14 -0.14 -3.61
CA ASP A 37 10.43 1.18 -3.02
C ASP A 37 9.88 1.27 -1.58
N LEU A 38 8.56 1.07 -1.41
CA LEU A 38 7.90 1.20 -0.11
C LEU A 38 6.69 0.28 0.03
N ALA A 39 6.13 0.19 1.24
CA ALA A 39 4.84 -0.44 1.52
C ALA A 39 3.83 0.63 1.99
N VAL A 40 2.60 0.55 1.50
CA VAL A 40 1.47 1.40 1.91
C VAL A 40 0.48 0.54 2.69
N MET A 41 0.07 0.99 3.86
CA MET A 41 -0.94 0.36 4.72
C MET A 41 -1.72 1.47 5.44
N SER A 42 -2.83 1.12 6.09
CA SER A 42 -3.54 2.05 6.97
C SER A 42 -2.70 2.37 8.22
N ILE A 43 -2.99 3.50 8.87
CA ILE A 43 -2.30 3.88 10.10
C ILE A 43 -2.57 2.84 11.19
N GLU A 44 -3.82 2.37 11.29
CA GLU A 44 -4.25 1.38 12.27
C GLU A 44 -3.50 0.06 12.09
N ALA A 45 -3.35 -0.42 10.86
CA ALA A 45 -2.59 -1.63 10.55
C ALA A 45 -1.10 -1.48 10.90
N TYR A 46 -0.52 -0.29 10.63
CA TYR A 46 0.86 0.00 11.00
C TYR A 46 1.06 0.01 12.52
N GLU A 47 0.16 0.65 13.26
CA GLU A 47 0.20 0.70 14.73
C GLU A 47 0.08 -0.69 15.35
N MET A 48 -0.78 -1.57 14.83
CA MET A 48 -0.87 -2.97 15.28
C MET A 48 0.40 -3.78 15.07
N LEU A 49 1.20 -3.45 14.03
CA LEU A 49 2.46 -4.14 13.73
C LEU A 49 3.66 -3.58 14.52
N SER A 50 3.59 -2.30 14.90
CA SER A 50 4.72 -1.57 15.49
C SER A 50 4.57 -1.27 16.99
N GLY A 51 3.37 -1.48 17.54
CA GLY A 51 3.03 -1.36 18.96
C GLY A 51 3.27 -2.63 19.79
#